data_AF-A0A1I7VQ80-F1
#
_entry.id   AF-A0A1I7VQ80-F1
#
_cell.length_a   1.000
_cell.length_b   1.000
_cell.length_c   1.000
_cell.angle_alpha   90.00
_cell.angle_beta   90.00
_cell.angle_gamma   90.00
#
_symmetry.space_group_name_H-M   'P 1'
#
loop_
_entity.id
_entity.type
_entity.pdbx_description
1 polymer ?
#
loop_
_entity_poly.entity_id
_entity_poly.type
_entity_poly.pdbx_seq_one_letter_code
_entity_poly.pdbx_strand_id
1 'polypeptide(L)'
;MSGQFEKSIHRRRDLTPAQKFMDFLSSLKGAAREQISDLMANKENYPLALENLYERYGDKKQRTKELYKSLERARCSNKKPFRMIRELLNLLSQLKGLGENVETAQLDVMVTGRIPEDMTKGLRKKKYKDPEWTMEDTIKYLEEKMKIEEESEVKLPEKGNLVDRTKMQ
;
A
#
# COMPACT_ATOMS: atom_id res chain seq x y z
N MET A 1 -4.50 10.42 11.33
CA MET A 1 -3.10 10.52 11.81
C MET A 1 -2.14 10.64 10.63
N SER A 2 -1.14 11.51 10.71
CA SER A 2 -0.21 11.81 9.62
C SER A 2 0.92 10.78 9.52
N GLY A 3 1.52 10.62 8.34
CA GLY A 3 2.71 9.76 8.14
C GLY A 3 3.95 10.22 8.93
N GLN A 4 3.94 11.44 9.46
CA GLN A 4 4.98 11.98 10.33
C GLN A 4 4.86 11.45 11.76
N PHE A 5 3.63 11.32 12.30
CA PHE A 5 3.39 10.71 13.61
C PHE A 5 3.90 9.25 13.67
N GLU A 6 3.60 8.48 12.63
CA GLU A 6 4.03 7.09 12.50
C GLU A 6 5.56 6.93 12.60
N LYS A 7 6.30 7.79 11.88
CA LYS A 7 7.77 7.73 11.84
C LYS A 7 8.42 8.30 13.10
N SER A 8 7.89 9.39 13.64
CA SER A 8 8.53 10.15 14.72
C SER A 8 8.21 9.66 16.13
N ILE A 9 7.09 8.95 16.34
CA ILE A 9 6.67 8.49 17.68
C ILE A 9 6.31 7.00 17.67
N HIS A 10 5.39 6.57 16.80
CA HIS A 10 4.83 5.22 16.89
C HIS A 10 5.84 4.09 16.60
N ARG A 11 6.68 4.25 15.57
CA ARG A 11 7.66 3.23 15.12
C ARG A 11 9.01 3.26 15.84
N ARG A 12 9.23 4.20 16.76
CA ARG A 12 10.46 4.28 17.57
C ARG A 12 10.60 3.04 18.45
N ARG A 13 11.73 2.32 18.38
CA ARG A 13 11.96 1.11 19.19
C ARG A 13 12.66 1.39 20.51
N ASP A 14 13.26 2.58 20.63
CA ASP A 14 13.96 3.09 21.79
C ASP A 14 13.04 3.62 22.90
N LEU A 15 11.74 3.80 22.60
CA LEU A 15 10.75 4.29 23.57
C LEU A 15 9.84 3.16 24.06
N THR A 16 9.58 3.15 25.36
CA THR A 16 8.50 2.35 25.95
C THR A 16 7.13 2.85 25.49
N PRO A 17 6.08 2.00 25.49
CA PRO A 17 4.72 2.44 25.13
C PRO A 17 4.21 3.64 25.95
N ALA A 18 4.53 3.71 27.25
CA ALA A 18 4.19 4.85 28.09
C ALA A 18 4.91 6.14 27.66
N GLN A 19 6.21 6.06 27.32
CA GLN A 19 6.97 7.20 26.78
C GLN A 19 6.43 7.65 25.43
N LYS A 20 6.10 6.71 24.53
CA LYS A 20 5.44 7.05 23.25
C LYS A 20 4.12 7.77 23.48
N PHE A 21 3.36 7.34 24.49
CA PHE A 21 2.09 7.97 24.80
C PHE A 21 2.26 9.39 25.36
N MET A 22 3.22 9.60 26.25
CA MET A 22 3.54 10.94 26.75
C MET A 22 4.00 11.89 25.63
N ASP A 23 4.92 11.42 24.77
CA ASP A 23 5.38 12.17 23.60
C ASP A 23 4.21 12.49 22.66
N PHE A 24 3.33 11.51 22.41
CA PHE A 24 2.14 11.69 21.60
C PHE A 24 1.19 12.75 22.20
N LEU A 25 0.86 12.67 23.49
CA LEU A 25 0.01 13.65 24.18
C LEU A 25 0.58 15.07 24.07
N SER A 26 1.91 15.23 24.22
CA SER A 26 2.56 16.53 24.10
C SER A 26 2.50 17.11 22.68
N SER A 27 2.41 16.25 21.67
CA SER A 27 2.29 16.65 20.26
C SER A 27 0.87 17.09 19.86
N LEU A 28 -0.15 16.69 20.65
CA LEU A 28 -1.54 17.03 20.39
C LEU A 28 -1.90 18.42 20.92
N LYS A 29 -2.86 19.07 20.26
CA LYS A 29 -3.37 20.40 20.60
C LYS A 29 -4.89 20.45 20.47
N GLY A 30 -5.52 21.35 21.23
CA GLY A 30 -6.97 21.60 21.20
C GLY A 30 -7.79 20.35 21.50
N ALA A 31 -8.94 20.21 20.81
CA ALA A 31 -9.92 19.15 21.03
C ALA A 31 -9.35 17.72 20.92
N ALA A 32 -8.31 17.49 20.12
CA ALA A 32 -7.66 16.19 20.04
C ALA A 32 -6.87 15.84 21.31
N ARG A 33 -6.28 16.83 21.98
CA ARG A 33 -5.61 16.61 23.27
C ARG A 33 -6.63 16.42 24.39
N GLU A 34 -7.67 17.24 24.42
CA GLU A 34 -8.72 17.19 25.45
C GLU A 34 -9.46 15.85 25.47
N GLN A 35 -9.68 15.24 24.29
CA GLN A 35 -10.41 13.97 24.24
C GLN A 35 -9.71 12.80 24.94
N ILE A 36 -8.37 12.82 24.98
CA ILE A 36 -7.59 11.72 25.54
C ILE A 36 -6.72 12.15 26.72
N SER A 37 -6.91 13.37 27.23
CA SER A 37 -6.14 13.90 28.36
C SER A 37 -6.40 13.15 29.66
N ASP A 38 -7.57 12.54 29.80
CA ASP A 38 -7.98 11.81 31.01
C ASP A 38 -7.44 10.38 31.05
N LEU A 39 -6.85 9.90 29.94
CA LEU A 39 -6.21 8.60 29.89
C LEU A 39 -4.83 8.67 30.55
N MET A 40 -4.61 7.84 31.55
CA MET A 40 -3.29 7.69 32.17
C MET A 40 -2.28 7.23 31.11
N ALA A 41 -1.12 7.90 31.05
CA ALA A 41 -0.08 7.63 30.06
C ALA A 41 0.69 6.33 30.36
N ASN A 42 0.04 5.19 30.12
CA ASN A 42 0.57 3.85 30.34
C ASN A 42 0.48 3.00 29.06
N LYS A 43 0.97 1.76 29.13
CA LYS A 43 1.04 0.85 27.98
C LYS A 43 -0.34 0.41 27.50
N GLU A 44 -1.27 0.26 28.43
CA GLU A 44 -2.62 -0.25 28.24
C GLU A 44 -3.49 0.78 27.51
N ASN A 45 -3.36 2.05 27.89
CA ASN A 45 -4.17 3.14 27.37
C ASN A 45 -3.64 3.73 26.06
N TYR A 46 -2.35 3.55 25.75
CA TYR A 46 -1.77 4.07 24.50
C TYR A 46 -2.50 3.61 23.22
N PRO A 47 -2.77 2.30 23.00
CA PRO A 47 -3.52 1.86 21.82
C PRO A 47 -4.97 2.39 21.82
N LEU A 48 -5.63 2.44 22.99
CA LEU A 48 -7.00 2.96 23.12
C LEU A 48 -7.09 4.45 22.76
N ALA A 49 -6.10 5.24 23.16
CA ALA A 49 -6.00 6.65 22.83
C ALA A 49 -5.82 6.88 21.33
N LEU A 50 -5.00 6.04 20.68
CA LEU A 50 -4.79 6.08 19.23
C LEU A 50 -6.07 5.73 18.48
N GLU A 51 -6.78 4.69 18.89
CA GLU A 51 -8.06 4.28 18.31
C GLU A 51 -9.10 5.40 18.43
N ASN A 52 -9.28 5.97 19.62
CA ASN A 52 -10.23 7.07 19.87
C ASN A 52 -10.00 8.28 18.97
N LEU A 53 -8.73 8.68 18.81
CA LEU A 53 -8.38 9.80 17.95
C LEU A 53 -8.46 9.44 16.47
N TYR A 54 -8.20 8.18 16.12
CA TYR A 54 -8.37 7.72 14.75
C TYR A 54 -9.84 7.67 14.34
N GLU A 55 -10.73 7.24 15.23
CA GLU A 55 -12.17 7.23 14.97
C GLU A 55 -12.73 8.64 14.79
N ARG A 56 -12.30 9.60 15.61
CA ARG A 56 -12.87 10.96 15.58
C ARG A 56 -12.18 11.91 14.62
N TYR A 57 -10.87 11.82 14.49
CA TYR A 57 -10.04 12.74 13.68
C TYR A 57 -9.32 12.06 12.51
N GLY A 58 -9.38 10.74 12.42
CA GLY A 58 -9.03 10.06 11.19
C GLY A 58 -10.10 10.36 10.16
N ASP A 59 -9.78 11.18 9.16
CA ASP A 59 -10.68 11.36 8.02
C ASP A 59 -10.61 10.14 7.09
N LYS A 60 -11.06 9.00 7.63
CA LYS A 60 -11.11 7.70 6.96
C LYS A 60 -11.94 7.83 5.68
N LYS A 61 -13.08 8.54 5.74
CA LYS A 61 -13.96 8.75 4.59
C LYS A 61 -13.28 9.54 3.47
N GLN A 62 -12.63 10.65 3.80
CA GLN A 62 -11.89 11.43 2.79
C GLN A 62 -10.70 10.65 2.24
N ARG A 63 -9.95 9.93 3.10
CA ARG A 63 -8.83 9.10 2.66
C ARG A 63 -9.28 7.96 1.74
N THR A 64 -10.34 7.25 2.10
CA THR A 64 -11.00 6.25 1.24
C THR A 64 -11.39 6.87 -0.09
N LYS A 65 -12.06 8.03 -0.08
CA LYS A 65 -12.45 8.77 -1.29
C LYS A 65 -11.25 9.15 -2.16
N GLU A 66 -10.14 9.59 -1.57
CA GLU A 66 -8.91 9.92 -2.28
C GLU A 66 -8.23 8.71 -2.90
N LEU A 67 -8.27 7.55 -2.23
CA LEU A 67 -7.78 6.28 -2.76
C LEU A 67 -8.60 5.83 -3.96
N TYR A 68 -9.94 5.85 -3.88
CA TYR A 68 -10.81 5.54 -5.02
C TYR A 68 -10.58 6.51 -6.19
N LYS A 69 -10.48 7.82 -5.94
CA LYS A 69 -10.12 8.80 -6.99
C LYS A 69 -8.74 8.56 -7.60
N SER A 70 -7.80 8.01 -6.83
CA SER A 70 -6.46 7.69 -7.33
C SER A 70 -6.50 6.42 -8.18
N LEU A 71 -7.29 5.43 -7.79
CA LEU A 71 -7.55 4.23 -8.58
C LEU A 71 -8.25 4.55 -9.91
N GLU A 72 -9.24 5.43 -9.90
CA GLU A 72 -9.93 5.89 -11.11
C GLU A 72 -8.97 6.58 -12.09
N ARG A 73 -8.08 7.44 -11.56
CA ARG A 73 -7.09 8.20 -12.33
C ARG A 73 -5.88 7.39 -12.75
N ALA A 74 -5.63 6.22 -12.15
CA ALA A 74 -4.58 5.33 -12.58
C ALA A 74 -4.85 4.94 -14.03
N ARG A 75 -4.03 5.44 -14.96
CA ARG A 75 -4.16 5.17 -16.39
C ARG A 75 -3.34 3.94 -16.74
N CYS A 76 -3.85 3.04 -17.56
CA CYS A 76 -3.05 1.98 -18.19
C CYS A 76 -1.85 2.57 -18.95
N SER A 77 -0.70 1.92 -18.82
CA SER A 77 0.55 2.34 -19.47
C SER A 77 1.40 1.12 -19.73
N ASN A 78 1.49 0.76 -21.00
CA ASN A 78 2.31 -0.35 -21.46
C ASN A 78 3.81 -0.01 -21.42
N LYS A 79 4.19 1.25 -21.16
CA LYS A 79 5.60 1.67 -21.06
C LYS A 79 6.24 1.30 -19.72
N LYS A 80 5.45 1.23 -18.64
CA LYS A 80 5.92 0.92 -17.28
C LYS A 80 4.88 0.04 -16.56
N PRO A 81 4.59 -1.16 -17.07
CA PRO A 81 3.51 -2.01 -16.57
C PRO A 81 3.71 -2.40 -15.10
N PHE A 82 4.91 -2.84 -14.70
CA PHE A 82 5.18 -3.27 -13.32
C PHE A 82 5.12 -2.14 -12.29
N ARG A 83 5.59 -0.93 -12.64
CA ARG A 83 5.45 0.24 -11.77
C ARG A 83 3.98 0.51 -11.45
N MET A 84 3.11 0.38 -12.45
CA MET A 84 1.68 0.58 -12.29
C MET A 84 1.02 -0.52 -11.48
N ILE A 85 1.36 -1.78 -11.73
CA ILE A 85 0.86 -2.88 -10.92
C ILE A 85 1.24 -2.68 -9.45
N ARG A 86 2.47 -2.25 -9.16
CA ARG A 86 2.89 -1.90 -7.80
C ARG A 86 2.07 -0.75 -7.20
N GLU A 87 1.80 0.29 -7.99
CA GLU A 87 0.93 1.40 -7.56
C GLU A 87 -0.51 0.92 -7.26
N LEU A 88 -1.09 0.05 -8.11
CA LEU A 88 -2.42 -0.53 -7.90
C LEU A 88 -2.48 -1.41 -6.64
N LEU A 89 -1.51 -2.31 -6.46
CA LEU A 89 -1.42 -3.17 -5.27
C LEU A 89 -1.31 -2.34 -3.99
N ASN A 90 -0.54 -1.25 -4.01
CA ASN A 90 -0.43 -0.34 -2.87
C ASN A 90 -1.76 0.37 -2.56
N LEU A 91 -2.52 0.80 -3.59
CA LEU A 91 -3.84 1.40 -3.38
C LEU A 91 -4.83 0.40 -2.77
N LEU A 92 -4.85 -0.84 -3.27
CA LEU A 92 -5.70 -1.92 -2.77
C LEU A 92 -5.36 -2.30 -1.34
N SER A 93 -4.06 -2.43 -1.02
CA SER A 93 -3.59 -2.69 0.34
C SER A 93 -4.01 -1.58 1.31
N GLN A 94 -3.96 -0.32 0.89
CA GLN A 94 -4.42 0.81 1.71
C GLN A 94 -5.94 0.80 1.91
N LEU A 95 -6.74 0.50 0.88
CA LEU A 95 -8.19 0.35 1.03
C LEU A 95 -8.53 -0.77 2.02
N LYS A 96 -7.88 -1.93 1.90
CA LYS A 96 -8.03 -3.06 2.83
C LYS A 96 -7.59 -2.72 4.25
N GLY A 97 -6.49 -1.99 4.41
CA GLY A 97 -6.02 -1.49 5.71
C GLY A 97 -6.95 -0.46 6.35
N LEU A 98 -7.80 0.20 5.56
CA LEU A 98 -8.91 1.01 6.06
C LEU A 98 -10.17 0.17 6.33
N GLY A 99 -10.17 -1.13 6.06
CA GLY A 99 -11.35 -1.99 6.24
C GLY A 99 -12.42 -1.82 5.16
N GLU A 100 -12.06 -1.28 3.99
CA GLU A 100 -12.94 -1.31 2.82
C GLU A 100 -13.07 -2.75 2.30
N ASN A 101 -14.25 -3.10 1.80
CA ASN A 101 -14.47 -4.40 1.16
C ASN A 101 -13.87 -4.39 -0.26
N VAL A 102 -12.85 -5.22 -0.49
CA VAL A 102 -12.22 -5.35 -1.81
C VAL A 102 -12.94 -6.33 -2.74
N GLU A 103 -13.84 -7.17 -2.22
CA GLU A 103 -14.58 -8.19 -2.97
C GLU A 103 -15.82 -7.63 -3.68
N THR A 104 -15.74 -6.40 -4.19
CA THR A 104 -16.85 -5.77 -4.90
C THR A 104 -16.65 -5.86 -6.40
N ALA A 105 -17.72 -6.15 -7.13
CA ALA A 105 -17.70 -6.19 -8.60
C ALA A 105 -17.22 -4.86 -9.22
N GLN A 106 -17.55 -3.72 -8.58
CA GLN A 106 -17.07 -2.42 -9.02
C GLN A 106 -15.55 -2.30 -8.91
N LEU A 107 -14.96 -2.77 -7.80
CA LEU A 107 -13.51 -2.74 -7.63
C LEU A 107 -12.81 -3.69 -8.60
N ASP A 108 -13.41 -4.86 -8.87
CA ASP A 108 -12.92 -5.78 -9.90
C ASP A 108 -12.86 -5.13 -11.28
N VAL A 109 -13.96 -4.52 -11.72
CA VAL A 109 -14.02 -3.82 -13.02
C VAL A 109 -13.00 -2.68 -13.08
N MET A 110 -12.87 -1.90 -12.00
CA MET A 110 -11.87 -0.83 -11.93
C MET A 110 -10.46 -1.40 -12.06
N VAL A 111 -10.06 -2.33 -11.19
CA VAL A 111 -8.70 -2.88 -11.17
C VAL A 111 -8.37 -3.58 -12.48
N THR A 112 -9.23 -4.48 -12.96
CA THR A 112 -8.99 -5.23 -14.21
C THR A 112 -8.88 -4.32 -15.41
N GLY A 113 -9.67 -3.24 -15.47
CA GLY A 113 -9.56 -2.22 -16.52
C GLY A 113 -8.30 -1.36 -16.46
N ARG A 114 -7.48 -1.48 -15.39
CA ARG A 114 -6.20 -0.78 -15.23
C ARG A 114 -4.98 -1.67 -15.45
N ILE A 115 -5.18 -2.97 -15.56
CA ILE A 115 -4.10 -3.93 -15.81
C ILE A 115 -3.71 -3.84 -17.31
N PRO A 116 -2.41 -3.81 -17.63
CA PRO A 116 -1.92 -3.92 -19.00
C PRO A 116 -2.46 -5.16 -19.74
N GLU A 117 -2.64 -5.05 -21.06
CA GLU A 117 -3.32 -6.07 -21.88
C GLU A 117 -2.62 -7.44 -21.86
N ASP A 118 -1.28 -7.44 -21.82
CA ASP A 118 -0.44 -8.63 -21.73
C ASP A 118 -0.71 -9.46 -20.46
N MET A 119 -0.83 -8.80 -19.32
CA MET A 119 -1.14 -9.42 -18.03
C MET A 119 -2.63 -9.78 -17.93
N THR A 120 -3.50 -8.96 -18.51
CA THR A 120 -4.96 -9.18 -18.53
C THR A 120 -5.33 -10.49 -19.23
N LYS A 121 -4.64 -10.86 -20.32
CA LYS A 121 -4.86 -12.15 -21.00
C LYS A 121 -4.59 -13.34 -20.08
N GLY A 122 -3.53 -13.27 -19.28
CA GLY A 122 -3.19 -14.31 -18.30
C GLY A 122 -4.23 -14.40 -17.19
N LEU A 123 -4.66 -13.25 -16.67
CA LEU A 123 -5.69 -13.15 -15.63
C LEU A 123 -7.04 -13.70 -16.12
N ARG A 124 -7.50 -13.33 -17.32
CA ARG A 124 -8.77 -13.84 -17.88
C ARG A 124 -8.79 -15.36 -18.01
N LYS A 125 -7.67 -15.97 -18.40
CA LYS A 125 -7.54 -17.43 -18.49
C LYS A 125 -7.65 -18.10 -17.11
N LYS A 126 -7.16 -17.46 -16.06
CA LYS A 126 -7.28 -17.97 -14.68
C LYS A 126 -8.72 -17.85 -14.20
N LYS A 127 -9.34 -16.67 -14.33
CA LYS A 127 -10.76 -16.43 -14.02
C LYS A 127 -11.71 -17.39 -14.74
N TYR A 128 -11.46 -17.69 -16.01
CA TYR A 128 -12.30 -18.62 -16.77
C TYR A 128 -12.24 -20.06 -16.24
N LYS A 129 -11.08 -20.47 -15.70
CA LYS A 129 -10.87 -21.82 -15.18
C LYS A 129 -11.39 -21.99 -13.75
N ASP A 130 -11.62 -20.89 -13.06
CA ASP A 130 -12.00 -20.87 -11.65
C ASP A 130 -13.24 -19.98 -11.47
N PRO A 131 -14.45 -20.58 -11.43
CA PRO A 131 -15.70 -19.85 -11.23
C PRO A 131 -15.79 -19.12 -9.89
N GLU A 132 -14.99 -19.52 -8.89
CA GLU A 132 -14.98 -18.93 -7.55
C GLU A 132 -13.90 -17.85 -7.39
N TRP A 133 -13.24 -17.47 -8.49
CA TRP A 133 -12.15 -16.50 -8.50
C TRP A 133 -12.53 -15.18 -7.83
N THR A 134 -11.77 -14.83 -6.79
CA THR A 134 -12.01 -13.62 -5.98
C THR A 134 -11.10 -12.46 -6.36
N MET A 135 -11.38 -11.28 -5.80
CA MET A 135 -10.47 -10.14 -5.93
C MET A 135 -9.15 -10.37 -5.19
N GLU A 136 -9.17 -11.07 -4.05
CA GLU A 136 -7.94 -11.51 -3.39
C GLU A 136 -7.08 -12.40 -4.31
N ASP A 137 -7.68 -13.26 -5.13
CA ASP A 137 -6.92 -14.06 -6.09
C ASP A 137 -6.34 -13.22 -7.23
N THR A 138 -7.05 -12.16 -7.66
CA THR A 138 -6.49 -11.15 -8.57
C THR A 138 -5.31 -10.43 -7.95
N ILE A 139 -5.38 -10.04 -6.66
CA ILE A 139 -4.28 -9.40 -5.93
C ILE A 139 -3.07 -10.34 -5.89
N LYS A 140 -3.26 -11.58 -5.45
CA LYS A 140 -2.18 -12.60 -5.40
C LYS A 140 -1.53 -12.82 -6.77
N TYR A 141 -2.33 -12.93 -7.82
CA TYR A 141 -1.83 -13.09 -9.18
C TYR A 141 -0.92 -11.93 -9.60
N LEU A 142 -1.29 -10.70 -9.28
CA LEU A 142 -0.50 -9.51 -9.58
C LEU A 142 0.79 -9.45 -8.75
N GLU A 143 0.74 -9.84 -7.47
CA GLU A 143 1.92 -9.95 -6.61
C GLU A 143 2.92 -11.00 -7.14
N GLU A 144 2.43 -12.15 -7.60
CA GLU A 144 3.27 -13.17 -8.25
C GLU A 144 3.95 -12.63 -9.51
N LYS A 145 3.23 -11.87 -10.34
CA LYS A 145 3.80 -11.23 -11.53
C LYS A 145 4.87 -10.20 -11.20
N MET A 146 4.67 -9.42 -10.13
CA MET A 146 5.67 -8.48 -9.64
C MET A 146 6.94 -9.20 -9.16
N LYS A 147 6.79 -10.30 -8.41
CA LYS A 147 7.92 -11.05 -7.87
C LYS A 147 8.79 -11.67 -8.97
N ILE A 148 8.16 -12.22 -10.01
CA ILE A 148 8.89 -12.80 -11.16
C ILE A 148 9.73 -11.73 -11.87
N GLU A 149 9.19 -10.53 -12.04
CA GLU A 149 9.91 -9.42 -12.67
C GLU A 149 11.12 -9.00 -11.82
N GLU A 150 10.93 -8.81 -10.51
CA GLU A 150 12.00 -8.44 -9.58
C GLU A 150 13.14 -9.46 -9.58
N GLU A 151 12.82 -10.76 -9.61
CA GLU A 151 13.82 -11.83 -9.72
C GLU A 151 14.52 -11.87 -11.09
N SER A 152 13.89 -11.37 -12.15
CA SER A 152 14.47 -11.31 -13.50
C SER A 152 15.43 -10.12 -13.67
N GLU A 153 15.12 -8.97 -13.06
CA GLU A 153 15.99 -7.79 -13.04
C GLU A 153 17.29 -8.05 -12.27
N VAL A 154 17.22 -8.80 -11.17
CA VAL A 154 18.40 -9.18 -10.34
C VAL A 154 19.34 -10.16 -11.05
N LYS A 155 18.84 -10.90 -12.06
CA LYS A 155 19.59 -11.95 -12.77
C LYS A 155 20.30 -11.48 -14.04
N LEU A 156 20.26 -10.20 -14.40
CA LEU A 156 21.06 -9.67 -15.50
C LEU A 156 22.52 -9.47 -15.04
N PRO A 157 23.49 -10.30 -15.46
CA PRO A 157 24.89 -9.96 -15.27
C PRO A 157 25.22 -8.75 -16.14
N GLU A 158 26.03 -7.83 -15.61
CA GLU A 158 26.62 -6.71 -16.33
C GLU A 158 27.22 -7.22 -17.66
N LYS A 159 26.51 -7.01 -18.77
CA LYS A 159 27.03 -7.34 -20.10
C LYS A 159 28.09 -6.30 -20.48
N GLY A 160 29.33 -6.64 -20.15
CA GLY A 160 30.50 -6.53 -21.02
C GLY A 160 30.99 -5.13 -21.40
N ASN A 161 31.99 -4.63 -20.66
CA ASN A 161 33.10 -3.89 -21.28
C ASN A 161 34.12 -4.90 -21.81
N LEU A 162 33.83 -5.53 -22.96
CA LEU A 162 34.85 -6.15 -23.80
C LEU A 162 35.12 -5.18 -24.94
N VAL A 163 36.05 -4.26 -24.69
CA VAL A 163 36.64 -3.45 -25.77
C VAL A 163 37.47 -4.41 -26.61
N ASP A 164 36.91 -4.73 -27.77
CA ASP A 164 37.54 -5.46 -28.85
C ASP A 164 38.82 -4.72 -29.27
N ARG A 165 39.98 -5.21 -28.83
CA ARG A 165 41.29 -4.79 -29.34
C ARG A 165 41.86 -5.92 -30.17
N THR A 166 41.29 -6.14 -31.35
CA THR A 166 42.09 -6.65 -32.47
C THR A 166 41.53 -6.17 -33.81
N LYS A 167 42.21 -5.21 -34.42
CA LYS A 167 42.77 -5.23 -35.80
C LYS A 167 43.16 -3.80 -36.20
N MET A 168 44.45 -3.53 -36.29
CA MET A 168 45.24 -3.50 -37.55
C MET A 168 45.21 -2.11 -38.21
N GLN A 169 46.26 -1.31 -38.00
CA GLN A 169 47.35 -1.03 -38.94
C GLN A 169 48.19 0.16 -38.44
#